data_AF-A0A948M5H4-F1
#
_entry.id   AF-A0A948M5H4-F1
#
_cell.length_a   1.000
_cell.length_b   1.000
_cell.length_c   1.000
_cell.angle_alpha   90.00
_cell.angle_beta   90.00
_cell.angle_gamma   90.00
#
_symmetry.space_group_name_H-M   'P 1'
#
loop_
_entity.id
_entity.type
_entity.pdbx_description
1 polymer ?
#
loop_
_entity_poly.entity_id
_entity_poly.type
_entity_poly.pdbx_seq_one_letter_code
_entity_poly.pdbx_strand_id
1 'polypeptide(L)'
;MVQVGNWRIKLKKTTPKNMATAGRMSGLVIQALRYMKQENIDDRIIKKLKGKLSDEDKKQLMSDLRYAPAWIGEIFKQLNS
;
A
#
# COMPACT_ATOMS: atom_id res chain seq x y z
N MET A 1 12.84 -18.29 11.36
CA MET A 1 11.62 -17.92 12.13
C MET A 1 12.10 -17.27 13.40
N VAL A 2 11.51 -16.17 13.82
CA VAL A 2 11.90 -15.47 15.05
C VAL A 2 10.73 -15.53 16.02
N GLN A 3 10.99 -15.89 17.27
CA GLN A 3 9.97 -15.97 18.30
C GLN A 3 10.07 -14.73 19.19
N VAL A 4 8.96 -14.01 19.34
CA VAL A 4 8.85 -12.83 20.21
C VAL A 4 7.71 -13.11 21.19
N GLY A 5 8.04 -13.48 22.42
CA GLY A 5 7.07 -14.00 23.39
C GLY A 5 6.32 -15.22 22.84
N ASN A 6 4.98 -15.13 22.79
CA ASN A 6 4.10 -16.18 22.24
C ASN A 6 3.85 -16.07 20.72
N TRP A 7 4.44 -15.08 20.04
CA TRP A 7 4.22 -14.85 18.62
C TRP A 7 5.35 -15.47 17.77
N ARG A 8 4.96 -16.19 16.71
CA ARG A 8 5.90 -16.70 15.70
C ARG A 8 5.93 -15.76 14.49
N ILE A 9 7.05 -15.06 14.32
CA ILE A 9 7.27 -14.17 13.19
C ILE A 9 7.98 -14.93 12.07
N LYS A 10 7.33 -15.02 10.92
CA LYS A 10 7.92 -15.56 9.69
C LYS A 10 8.42 -14.42 8.81
N LEU A 11 9.72 -14.17 8.87
CA LEU A 11 10.39 -13.25 7.94
C LEU A 11 10.38 -13.87 6.54
N LYS A 12 9.69 -13.22 5.60
CA LYS A 12 9.73 -13.59 4.18
C LYS A 12 10.79 -12.76 3.49
N LYS A 13 11.63 -13.39 2.67
CA LYS A 13 12.58 -12.67 1.81
C LYS A 13 11.78 -11.80 0.83
N THR A 14 12.16 -10.53 0.74
CA THR A 14 11.58 -9.56 -0.18
C THR A 14 12.70 -8.69 -0.76
N THR A 15 12.41 -7.91 -1.79
CA THR A 15 13.38 -7.04 -2.44
C THR A 15 13.45 -5.68 -1.74
N PRO A 16 14.61 -4.98 -1.77
CA PRO A 16 14.71 -3.62 -1.23
C PRO A 16 13.65 -2.67 -1.79
N LYS A 17 13.30 -2.81 -3.08
CA LYS A 17 12.23 -2.04 -3.73
C LYS A 17 10.88 -2.20 -3.04
N ASN A 18 10.51 -3.40 -2.62
CA ASN A 18 9.24 -3.66 -1.93
C ASN A 18 9.24 -3.18 -0.47
N MET A 19 10.41 -2.94 0.12
CA MET A 19 10.57 -2.42 1.47
C MET A 19 10.81 -0.91 1.51
N ALA A 20 10.97 -0.26 0.35
CA ALA A 20 11.27 1.17 0.25
C ALA A 20 10.20 2.08 0.89
N THR A 21 8.99 1.56 1.03
CA THR A 21 7.83 2.22 1.65
C THR A 21 7.48 1.65 3.03
N ALA A 22 8.33 0.79 3.60
CA ALA A 22 8.11 0.21 4.93
C ALA A 22 8.01 1.33 6.00
N GLY A 23 7.05 1.17 6.91
CA GLY A 23 6.76 2.18 7.93
C GLY A 23 6.00 3.42 7.43
N ARG A 24 5.59 3.45 6.15
CA ARG A 24 4.79 4.54 5.57
C ARG A 24 3.38 4.06 5.23
N MET A 25 2.42 4.99 5.22
CA MET A 25 1.04 4.68 4.83
C MET A 25 0.96 4.21 3.38
N SER A 26 1.77 4.79 2.50
CA SER A 26 1.91 4.36 1.12
C SER A 26 2.28 2.88 0.99
N GLY A 27 3.19 2.37 1.82
CA GLY A 27 3.58 0.96 1.80
C GLY A 27 2.44 0.04 2.18
N LEU A 28 1.66 0.40 3.19
CA LEU A 28 0.51 -0.38 3.62
C LEU A 28 -0.58 -0.42 2.53
N VAL A 29 -0.88 0.72 1.91
CA VAL A 29 -1.87 0.79 0.83
C VAL A 29 -1.41 0.01 -0.41
N ILE A 30 -0.14 0.16 -0.83
CA ILE A 30 0.42 -0.61 -1.95
C ILE A 30 0.32 -2.12 -1.67
N GLN A 31 0.63 -2.56 -0.46
CA GLN A 31 0.57 -3.97 -0.08
C GLN A 31 -0.87 -4.49 -0.04
N ALA A 32 -1.81 -3.72 0.55
CA ALA A 32 -3.22 -4.09 0.60
C ALA A 32 -3.82 -4.25 -0.80
N LEU A 33 -3.58 -3.27 -1.68
CA LEU A 33 -4.04 -3.32 -3.07
C LEU A 33 -3.41 -4.50 -3.81
N ARG A 34 -2.10 -4.73 -3.65
CA ARG A 34 -1.41 -5.87 -4.28
C ARG A 34 -1.99 -7.21 -3.84
N TYR A 35 -2.38 -7.33 -2.56
CA TYR A 35 -3.02 -8.53 -2.03
C TYR A 35 -4.43 -8.73 -2.59
N MET A 36 -5.19 -7.64 -2.72
CA MET A 36 -6.55 -7.67 -3.29
C MET A 36 -6.56 -7.98 -4.79
N LYS A 37 -5.50 -7.61 -5.52
CA LYS A 37 -5.40 -7.65 -7.00
C LYS A 37 -6.38 -6.69 -7.69
N GLN A 38 -6.01 -6.27 -8.90
CA GLN A 38 -6.75 -5.27 -9.68
C GLN A 38 -8.20 -5.67 -9.94
N GLU A 39 -8.45 -6.95 -10.22
CA GLU A 39 -9.79 -7.51 -10.50
C GLU A 39 -10.80 -7.36 -9.34
N ASN A 40 -10.32 -7.18 -8.11
CA ASN A 40 -11.17 -7.07 -6.92
C ASN A 40 -11.22 -5.65 -6.35
N ILE A 41 -10.69 -4.65 -7.08
CA ILE A 41 -10.80 -3.25 -6.67
C ILE A 41 -12.05 -2.65 -7.30
N ASP A 42 -13.00 -2.27 -6.45
CA ASP A 42 -14.23 -1.59 -6.82
C ASP A 42 -14.28 -0.14 -6.29
N ASP A 43 -15.29 0.61 -6.73
CA ASP A 43 -15.50 1.99 -6.30
C ASP A 43 -15.74 2.13 -4.79
N ARG A 44 -16.22 1.07 -4.13
CA ARG A 44 -16.45 1.07 -2.67
C ARG A 44 -15.12 1.10 -1.93
N ILE A 45 -14.14 0.33 -2.39
CA ILE A 45 -12.77 0.34 -1.86
C ILE A 45 -12.14 1.72 -2.07
N ILE A 46 -12.28 2.29 -3.27
CA ILE A 46 -11.74 3.61 -3.59
C ILE A 46 -12.36 4.70 -2.71
N LYS A 47 -13.68 4.70 -2.55
CA LYS A 47 -14.40 5.65 -1.68
C LYS A 47 -13.97 5.52 -0.22
N LYS A 48 -13.78 4.27 0.26
CA LYS A 48 -13.29 4.00 1.62
C LYS A 48 -11.86 4.50 1.82
N LEU A 49 -10.99 4.36 0.82
CA LEU A 49 -9.63 4.92 0.86
C LEU A 49 -9.67 6.46 0.86
N LYS A 50 -10.46 7.10 0.00
CA LYS A 50 -10.63 8.57 0.00
C LYS A 50 -11.05 9.12 1.36
N GLY A 51 -11.97 8.44 2.06
CA GLY A 51 -12.45 8.88 3.37
C GLY A 51 -11.50 8.58 4.54
N LYS A 52 -10.51 7.69 4.36
CA LYS A 52 -9.57 7.30 5.41
C LYS A 52 -8.21 7.99 5.31
N LEU A 53 -7.84 8.45 4.12
CA LEU A 53 -6.54 9.05 3.87
C LEU A 53 -6.63 10.55 4.04
N SER A 54 -5.73 11.10 4.86
CA SER A 54 -5.49 12.53 4.95
C SER A 54 -4.87 13.08 3.66
N ASP A 55 -4.79 14.40 3.53
CA ASP A 55 -4.13 15.00 2.38
C ASP A 55 -2.60 14.80 2.43
N GLU A 56 -2.02 14.70 3.62
CA GLU A 56 -0.64 14.28 3.82
C GLU A 56 -0.40 12.84 3.31
N ASP A 57 -1.33 11.92 3.60
CA ASP A 57 -1.24 10.54 3.11
C ASP A 57 -1.32 10.49 1.59
N LYS A 58 -2.22 11.27 0.97
CA LYS A 58 -2.34 11.36 -0.50
C LYS A 58 -1.05 11.89 -1.13
N LYS A 59 -0.42 12.92 -0.55
CA LYS A 59 0.90 13.41 -1.01
C LYS A 59 1.99 12.35 -0.87
N GLN A 60 1.98 11.58 0.22
CA GLN A 60 2.93 10.48 0.43
C GLN A 60 2.72 9.35 -0.59
N LEU A 61 1.46 9.00 -0.90
CA LEU A 61 1.12 8.02 -1.94
C LEU A 61 1.68 8.43 -3.31
N MET A 62 1.52 9.70 -3.67
CA MET A 62 2.05 10.24 -4.94
C MET A 62 3.58 10.25 -4.97
N SER A 63 4.25 10.53 -3.85
CA SER A 63 5.73 10.51 -3.77
C SER A 63 6.31 9.10 -3.94
N ASP A 64 5.54 8.09 -3.54
CA ASP A 64 5.94 6.68 -3.56
C ASP A 64 5.45 5.91 -4.80
N LEU A 65 4.91 6.60 -5.81
CA LEU A 65 4.36 6.03 -7.04
C LEU A 65 5.36 5.10 -7.76
N ARG A 66 6.66 5.44 -7.73
CA ARG A 66 7.75 4.62 -8.33
C ARG A 66 7.89 3.21 -7.74
N TYR A 67 7.36 2.99 -6.54
CA TYR A 67 7.38 1.69 -5.86
C TYR A 67 6.10 0.89 -6.11
N ALA A 68 5.07 1.52 -6.68
CA ALA A 68 3.82 0.90 -7.04
C ALA A 68 3.84 0.32 -8.47
N PRO A 69 3.16 -0.81 -8.72
CA PRO A 69 2.76 -1.21 -10.06
C PRO A 69 1.93 -0.13 -10.76
N ALA A 70 1.97 -0.09 -12.09
CA ALA A 70 1.29 0.93 -12.89
C ALA A 70 -0.20 1.10 -12.53
N TRP A 71 -0.94 0.00 -12.39
CA TRP A 71 -2.38 0.04 -12.07
C TRP A 71 -2.66 0.57 -10.65
N ILE A 72 -1.78 0.34 -9.67
CA ILE A 72 -1.89 0.95 -8.34
C ILE A 72 -1.62 2.45 -8.43
N GLY A 73 -0.71 2.86 -9.32
CA GLY A 73 -0.46 4.26 -9.59
C GLY A 73 -1.68 5.00 -10.14
N GLU A 74 -2.47 4.36 -11.00
CA GLU A 74 -3.73 4.93 -11.48
C GLU A 74 -4.75 5.14 -10.35
N ILE A 75 -4.83 4.19 -9.40
CA ILE A 75 -5.66 4.36 -8.20
C ILE A 75 -5.19 5.57 -7.39
N PHE A 76 -3.88 5.75 -7.20
CA PHE A 76 -3.36 6.87 -6.41
C PHE A 76 -3.68 8.22 -7.05
N LYS A 77 -3.59 8.31 -8.39
CA LYS A 77 -4.03 9.51 -9.13
C LYS A 77 -5.52 9.79 -8.91
N GLN A 78 -6.36 8.76 -8.97
CA GLN A 78 -7.80 8.87 -8.71
C GLN A 78 -8.13 9.27 -7.26
N LEU A 79 -7.30 8.88 -6.28
CA LEU A 79 -7.44 9.29 -4.87
C LEU A 79 -7.06 10.75 -4.63
N ASN A 80 -6.20 11.32 -5.47
CA ASN A 80 -5.73 12.71 -5.38
C ASN A 80 -6.56 13.69 -6.23
N SER A 81 -7.44 13.19 -7.11
CA SER A 81 -8.47 13.98 -7.82
C SER A 81 -9.75 14.09 -7.00
#